data_AF-D5AQR8-F1
#
_entry.id   AF-D5AQR8-F1
#
_cell.length_a   1.000
_cell.length_b   1.000
_cell.length_c   1.000
_cell.angle_alpha   90.00
_cell.angle_beta   90.00
_cell.angle_gamma   90.00
#
_symmetry.space_group_name_H-M   'P 1'
#
loop_
_entity.id
_entity.type
_entity.pdbx_description
1 polymer ?
#
loop_
_entity_poly.entity_id
_entity_poly.type
_entity_poly.pdbx_seq_one_letter_code
_entity_poly.pdbx_strand_id
1 'polypeptide(L)'
;MTGLPGCGMGGGGVAPLAGYAVGGVMPVLLHDFVAGLALGSPWALTRASPATYVGADGLIRSAPADQPRYDYSTGKRALLLEASATNLLPNSAQFEAASWGKTRASVLANAALAPDGTMTADKLVEDTSNNSHFVARTGTQIAAGTSVTASIFVKAAERRWFALVTADSANAFRTSYFDLQTGTLGVVSQGYAGHVAQIVAAGNGWYRCSVTQTQAAASGNFNVYPSVVSANGATSYLGDGASGLYLWGAQLETGAAVSSVIPTEAAAVTRAADLASVAVAAGSYDLRRVDAAGTTVTKGVAHPGGALTIGAGSLYLLSLYPAGAL
;
A
#
# COMPACT_ATOMS: atom_id res chain seq x y z
N MET A 1 7.96 15.13 34.56
CA MET A 1 7.76 16.48 34.00
C MET A 1 8.86 16.74 32.99
N THR A 2 8.60 16.45 31.72
CA THR A 2 9.45 16.81 30.59
C THR A 2 8.51 17.12 29.44
N GLY A 3 8.47 18.40 29.06
CA GLY A 3 7.46 18.98 28.20
C GLY A 3 7.61 18.61 26.73
N LEU A 4 6.47 18.47 26.07
CA LEU A 4 6.34 18.42 24.61
C LEU A 4 6.76 19.77 24.01
N PRO A 5 7.44 19.81 22.85
CA PRO A 5 7.75 21.06 22.18
C PRO A 5 6.48 21.63 21.55
N GLY A 6 6.10 22.82 22.02
CA GLY A 6 5.01 23.61 21.47
C GLY A 6 5.32 24.06 20.05
N CYS A 7 4.37 23.83 19.15
CA CYS A 7 4.33 24.49 17.86
C CYS A 7 4.02 25.99 18.08
N GLY A 8 5.01 26.83 17.82
CA GLY A 8 4.86 28.28 17.90
C GLY A 8 3.90 28.78 16.81
N MET A 9 2.85 29.49 17.24
CA MET A 9 2.06 30.35 16.36
C MET A 9 2.83 31.64 16.11
N GLY A 10 3.39 31.80 14.92
CA GLY A 10 3.88 33.07 14.37
C GLY A 10 2.79 33.71 13.52
N GLY A 11 2.36 34.92 13.88
CA GLY A 11 1.26 35.64 13.23
C GLY A 11 1.59 36.19 11.83
N GLY A 12 0.56 36.24 10.99
CA GLY A 12 0.55 36.94 9.70
C GLY A 12 -0.47 36.38 8.71
N GLY A 13 -1.72 36.86 8.76
CA GLY A 13 -2.73 36.65 7.72
C GLY A 13 -4.06 36.08 8.21
N VAL A 14 -5.11 36.89 8.21
CA VAL A 14 -6.50 36.52 8.56
C VAL A 14 -7.17 35.65 7.47
N ALA A 15 -6.41 34.80 6.76
CA ALA A 15 -6.83 34.26 5.46
C ALA A 15 -6.75 32.73 5.20
N PRO A 16 -6.51 31.80 6.16
CA PRO A 16 -6.56 30.38 5.81
C PRO A 16 -7.98 29.80 5.79
N LEU A 17 -8.88 30.25 6.68
CA LEU A 17 -10.20 29.62 6.86
C LEU A 17 -11.29 30.16 5.92
N ALA A 18 -11.16 31.40 5.42
CA ALA A 18 -12.17 32.03 4.57
C ALA A 18 -12.39 31.28 3.24
N GLY A 19 -11.37 30.62 2.71
CA GLY A 19 -11.46 29.78 1.51
C GLY A 19 -12.34 28.53 1.67
N TYR A 20 -12.76 28.22 2.90
CA TYR A 20 -13.68 27.12 3.19
C TYR A 20 -15.12 27.58 3.34
N ALA A 21 -15.44 28.88 3.26
CA ALA A 21 -16.81 29.34 3.31
C ALA A 21 -17.59 28.90 2.06
N VAL A 22 -18.85 28.46 2.22
CA VAL A 22 -19.77 28.19 1.11
C VAL A 22 -20.98 29.10 1.28
N GLY A 23 -21.24 29.97 0.30
CA GLY A 23 -22.32 30.97 0.41
C GLY A 23 -22.17 31.93 1.61
N GLY A 24 -20.94 32.19 2.07
CA GLY A 24 -20.67 32.97 3.28
C GLY A 24 -20.80 32.20 4.59
N VAL A 25 -21.17 30.91 4.55
CA VAL A 25 -21.29 30.04 5.73
C VAL A 25 -19.97 29.29 5.95
N MET A 26 -19.40 29.44 7.14
CA MET A 26 -18.18 28.73 7.54
C MET A 26 -18.49 27.30 8.00
N PRO A 27 -17.55 26.35 7.84
CA PRO A 27 -17.67 25.04 8.47
C PRO A 27 -17.64 25.18 10.01
N VAL A 28 -18.39 24.33 10.69
CA VAL A 28 -18.34 24.19 12.16
C VAL A 28 -17.22 23.25 12.61
N LEU A 29 -16.76 22.39 11.71
CA LEU A 29 -15.58 21.53 11.87
C LEU A 29 -14.83 21.47 10.55
N LEU A 30 -13.51 21.57 10.60
CA LEU A 30 -12.64 21.38 9.44
C LEU A 30 -11.38 20.63 9.88
N HIS A 31 -11.00 19.63 9.09
CA HIS A 31 -9.66 19.07 9.06
C HIS A 31 -9.21 19.01 7.60
N ASP A 32 -8.30 19.91 7.22
CA ASP A 32 -7.58 19.85 5.95
C ASP A 32 -6.20 19.23 6.21
N PHE A 33 -6.05 17.98 5.79
CA PHE A 33 -4.81 17.23 5.93
C PHE A 33 -3.78 17.61 4.87
N VAL A 34 -4.18 18.31 3.79
CA VAL A 34 -3.24 18.81 2.79
C VAL A 34 -2.49 20.01 3.35
N ALA A 35 -3.21 21.05 3.81
CA ALA A 35 -2.59 22.26 4.35
C ALA A 35 -2.23 22.15 5.84
N GLY A 36 -2.67 21.10 6.54
CA GLY A 36 -2.45 20.96 7.99
C GLY A 36 -3.29 21.94 8.82
N LEU A 37 -4.47 22.30 8.33
CA LEU A 37 -5.40 23.24 8.95
C LEU A 37 -6.51 22.49 9.69
N ALA A 38 -6.90 23.02 10.84
CA ALA A 38 -8.02 22.48 11.62
C ALA A 38 -8.88 23.59 12.23
N LEU A 39 -10.18 23.33 12.35
CA LEU A 39 -11.17 24.14 13.06
C LEU A 39 -12.12 23.22 13.82
N GLY A 40 -12.45 23.59 15.06
CA GLY A 40 -13.33 22.82 15.94
C GLY A 40 -12.58 21.74 16.73
N SER A 41 -13.29 20.67 17.11
CA SER A 41 -12.73 19.59 17.93
C SER A 41 -11.53 18.91 17.26
N PRO A 42 -10.50 18.50 18.02
CA PRO A 42 -9.47 17.63 17.48
C PRO A 42 -10.06 16.25 17.12
N TRP A 43 -9.44 15.60 16.15
CA TRP A 43 -9.69 14.19 15.85
C TRP A 43 -8.79 13.30 16.73
N ALA A 44 -9.22 12.07 16.94
CA ALA A 44 -8.50 11.03 17.69
C ALA A 44 -8.21 9.84 16.79
N LEU A 45 -7.11 9.13 17.07
CA LEU A 45 -6.69 7.90 16.40
C LEU A 45 -6.33 6.85 17.44
N THR A 46 -6.74 5.61 17.20
CA THR A 46 -6.10 4.45 17.81
C THR A 46 -5.68 3.44 16.74
N ARG A 47 -4.50 2.85 16.93
CA ARG A 47 -3.98 1.74 16.14
C ARG A 47 -2.99 0.95 16.99
N ALA A 48 -3.35 -0.28 17.34
CA ALA A 48 -2.58 -1.16 18.23
C ALA A 48 -1.32 -1.80 17.59
N SER A 49 -0.75 -1.19 16.55
CA SER A 49 0.46 -1.66 15.88
C SER A 49 1.21 -0.52 15.21
N PRO A 50 2.53 -0.64 14.95
CA PRO A 50 3.18 0.20 13.96
C PRO A 50 2.58 -0.03 12.56
N ALA A 51 2.75 0.95 11.67
CA ALA A 51 2.27 0.89 10.30
C ALA A 51 3.11 1.77 9.37
N THR A 52 3.26 1.38 8.11
CA THR A 52 4.05 2.15 7.15
C THR A 52 3.22 3.16 6.35
N TYR A 53 3.87 4.17 5.78
CA TYR A 53 3.28 5.15 4.88
C TYR A 53 4.36 5.76 3.97
N VAL A 54 3.97 6.42 2.89
CA VAL A 54 4.90 7.15 2.03
C VAL A 54 5.11 8.57 2.59
N GLY A 55 6.33 8.89 2.97
CA GLY A 55 6.73 10.22 3.45
C GLY A 55 6.79 11.28 2.35
N ALA A 56 6.96 12.54 2.75
CA ALA A 56 7.08 13.68 1.82
C ALA A 56 8.29 13.57 0.88
N ASP A 57 9.30 12.80 1.28
CA ASP A 57 10.49 12.47 0.49
C ASP A 57 10.28 11.28 -0.46
N GLY A 58 9.07 10.73 -0.52
CA GLY A 58 8.72 9.57 -1.35
C GLY A 58 9.22 8.23 -0.81
N LEU A 59 9.89 8.22 0.35
CA LEU A 59 10.36 7.00 1.00
C LEU A 59 9.27 6.40 1.89
N ILE A 60 9.27 5.07 1.99
CA ILE A 60 8.44 4.36 2.96
C ILE A 60 8.98 4.60 4.37
N ARG A 61 8.10 5.03 5.27
CA ARG A 61 8.40 5.33 6.67
C ARG A 61 7.48 4.54 7.58
N SER A 62 7.88 4.37 8.84
CA SER A 62 7.07 3.72 9.87
C SER A 62 6.53 4.75 10.86
N ALA A 63 5.25 4.63 11.20
CA ALA A 63 4.63 5.33 12.31
C ALA A 63 4.42 4.34 13.47
N PRO A 64 4.80 4.69 14.72
CA PRO A 64 4.48 3.90 15.90
C PRO A 64 2.97 3.69 16.10
N ALA A 65 2.60 2.83 17.07
CA ALA A 65 1.21 2.68 17.49
C ALA A 65 0.60 4.05 17.87
N ASP A 66 -0.70 4.20 17.60
CA ASP A 66 -1.49 5.42 17.85
C ASP A 66 -1.00 6.72 17.17
N GLN A 67 0.03 6.65 16.31
CA GLN A 67 0.52 7.82 15.58
C GLN A 67 -0.14 7.95 14.19
N PRO A 68 -0.52 9.17 13.77
CA PRO A 68 -1.03 9.45 12.42
C PRO A 68 -0.05 8.99 11.34
N ARG A 69 -0.60 8.62 10.19
CA ARG A 69 0.15 8.42 8.96
C ARG A 69 -0.24 9.52 7.97
N TYR A 70 0.71 10.41 7.68
CA TYR A 70 0.54 11.46 6.69
C TYR A 70 1.21 11.02 5.39
N ASP A 71 0.41 10.44 4.52
CA ASP A 71 0.85 9.76 3.32
C ASP A 71 0.91 10.70 2.11
N TYR A 72 1.93 10.54 1.26
CA TYR A 72 2.18 11.34 0.06
C TYR A 72 2.16 10.55 -1.25
N SER A 73 1.74 9.27 -1.23
CA SER A 73 1.71 8.37 -2.39
C SER A 73 0.86 8.89 -3.56
N THR A 74 -0.11 9.76 -3.28
CA THR A 74 -0.99 10.39 -4.29
C THR A 74 -0.47 11.76 -4.78
N GLY A 75 0.75 12.13 -4.41
CA GLY A 75 1.37 13.42 -4.75
C GLY A 75 0.94 14.59 -3.86
N LYS A 76 0.04 14.35 -2.90
CA LYS A 76 -0.40 15.32 -1.88
C LYS A 76 -0.48 14.63 -0.53
N ARG A 77 -0.26 15.38 0.55
CA ARG A 77 -0.41 14.90 1.92
C ARG A 77 -1.86 14.50 2.18
N ALA A 78 -2.08 13.30 2.70
CA ALA A 78 -3.38 12.81 3.15
C ALA A 78 -3.25 12.16 4.53
N LEU A 79 -4.31 12.16 5.33
CA LEU A 79 -4.42 11.24 6.47
C LEU A 79 -4.75 9.85 5.92
N LEU A 80 -3.83 8.91 6.11
CA LEU A 80 -4.01 7.52 5.69
C LEU A 80 -4.65 6.71 6.82
N LEU A 81 -5.82 6.17 6.54
CA LEU A 81 -6.57 5.26 7.42
C LEU A 81 -6.83 3.96 6.68
N GLU A 82 -6.43 2.83 7.25
CA GLU A 82 -6.61 1.53 6.63
C GLU A 82 -7.23 0.52 7.60
N ALA A 83 -8.02 -0.40 7.07
CA ALA A 83 -8.52 -1.54 7.84
C ALA A 83 -7.35 -2.44 8.30
N SER A 84 -7.64 -3.38 9.21
CA SER A 84 -6.66 -4.39 9.60
C SER A 84 -6.26 -5.23 8.39
N ALA A 85 -4.99 -5.56 8.26
CA ALA A 85 -4.50 -6.45 7.22
C ALA A 85 -3.31 -7.27 7.71
N THR A 86 -3.06 -8.41 7.07
CA THR A 86 -2.00 -9.35 7.46
C THR A 86 -1.17 -9.68 6.24
N ASN A 87 0.14 -9.44 6.33
CA ASN A 87 1.07 -10.01 5.36
C ASN A 87 1.34 -11.47 5.73
N LEU A 88 0.90 -12.39 4.88
CA LEU A 88 1.00 -13.83 5.09
C LEU A 88 2.37 -14.40 4.69
N LEU A 89 3.22 -13.62 4.02
CA LEU A 89 4.56 -14.07 3.63
C LEU A 89 5.55 -13.78 4.77
N PRO A 90 6.37 -14.75 5.18
CA PRO A 90 7.54 -14.46 5.99
C PRO A 90 8.64 -13.83 5.14
N ASN A 91 9.57 -13.13 5.79
CA ASN A 91 10.81 -12.59 5.24
C ASN A 91 10.52 -11.70 4.03
N SER A 92 9.65 -10.72 4.22
CA SER A 92 9.15 -9.83 3.15
C SER A 92 10.25 -9.08 2.40
N ALA A 93 11.43 -8.87 3.01
CA ALA A 93 12.57 -8.20 2.38
C ALA A 93 13.80 -9.10 2.20
N GLN A 94 13.80 -10.31 2.77
CA GLN A 94 14.95 -11.23 2.81
C GLN A 94 14.69 -12.45 1.93
N PHE A 95 14.88 -12.29 0.62
CA PHE A 95 14.63 -13.34 -0.39
C PHE A 95 15.75 -14.40 -0.41
N GLU A 96 16.90 -14.13 0.19
CA GLU A 96 17.96 -15.09 0.48
C GLU A 96 17.57 -16.10 1.58
N ALA A 97 16.61 -15.77 2.43
CA ALA A 97 16.13 -16.64 3.50
C ALA A 97 15.57 -17.99 2.97
N ALA A 98 15.69 -19.05 3.77
CA ALA A 98 15.27 -20.40 3.39
C ALA A 98 13.76 -20.54 3.13
N SER A 99 12.95 -19.60 3.62
CA SER A 99 11.50 -19.56 3.35
C SER A 99 11.15 -19.27 1.88
N TRP A 100 12.14 -18.77 1.12
CA TRP A 100 12.08 -18.48 -0.29
C TRP A 100 12.93 -19.51 -1.05
N GLY A 101 12.27 -20.41 -1.79
CA GLY A 101 12.95 -21.38 -2.63
C GLY A 101 13.54 -20.71 -3.87
N LYS A 102 14.82 -20.95 -4.18
CA LYS A 102 15.47 -20.44 -5.40
C LYS A 102 15.44 -21.52 -6.46
N THR A 103 14.98 -21.19 -7.67
CA THR A 103 15.06 -22.10 -8.81
C THR A 103 15.79 -21.42 -9.93
N ARG A 104 16.95 -22.00 -10.31
CA ARG A 104 17.79 -21.52 -11.41
C ARG A 104 18.16 -20.04 -11.25
N ALA A 105 18.36 -19.66 -10.02
CA ALA A 105 18.63 -18.30 -9.61
C ALA A 105 19.38 -18.31 -8.29
N SER A 106 20.04 -17.21 -7.98
CA SER A 106 20.63 -16.91 -6.68
C SER A 106 20.11 -15.58 -6.16
N VAL A 107 20.30 -15.32 -4.88
CA VAL A 107 19.94 -14.03 -4.27
C VAL A 107 21.17 -13.44 -3.59
N LEU A 108 21.49 -12.19 -3.93
CA LEU A 108 22.46 -11.37 -3.22
C LEU A 108 21.71 -10.47 -2.25
N ALA A 109 21.92 -10.68 -0.96
CA ALA A 109 21.24 -9.91 0.08
C ALA A 109 21.72 -8.45 0.14
N ASN A 110 20.83 -7.52 0.51
CA ASN A 110 21.19 -6.12 0.84
C ASN A 110 22.00 -5.42 -0.28
N ALA A 111 21.60 -5.61 -1.53
CA ALA A 111 22.34 -5.21 -2.72
C ALA A 111 21.98 -3.79 -3.24
N ALA A 112 20.92 -3.16 -2.73
CA ALA A 112 20.52 -1.82 -3.12
C ALA A 112 19.72 -1.08 -2.02
N LEU A 113 19.57 0.24 -2.19
CA LEU A 113 18.63 1.03 -1.40
C LEU A 113 17.19 0.63 -1.75
N ALA A 114 16.47 0.15 -0.75
CA ALA A 114 15.07 -0.18 -0.80
C ALA A 114 14.18 1.07 -0.82
N PRO A 115 12.87 0.94 -1.08
CA PRO A 115 11.91 2.05 -1.04
C PRO A 115 11.81 2.77 0.31
N ASP A 116 12.26 2.17 1.41
CA ASP A 116 12.35 2.81 2.72
C ASP A 116 13.67 3.60 2.95
N GLY A 117 14.55 3.61 1.94
CA GLY A 117 15.85 4.28 1.99
C GLY A 117 16.96 3.50 2.69
N THR A 118 16.71 2.25 3.12
CA THR A 118 17.71 1.40 3.77
C THR A 118 18.39 0.48 2.76
N MET A 119 19.62 0.03 3.04
CA MET A 119 20.33 -0.94 2.20
C MET A 119 19.82 -2.37 2.46
N THR A 120 18.56 -2.64 2.12
CA THR A 120 17.87 -3.91 2.43
C THR A 120 17.19 -4.55 1.21
N ALA A 121 17.30 -3.96 0.03
CA ALA A 121 16.77 -4.59 -1.17
C ALA A 121 17.71 -5.70 -1.64
N ASP A 122 17.16 -6.88 -1.88
CA ASP A 122 17.91 -8.01 -2.40
C ASP A 122 17.97 -7.99 -3.92
N LYS A 123 19.02 -8.57 -4.49
CA LYS A 123 19.12 -8.81 -5.93
C LYS A 123 18.85 -10.27 -6.23
N LEU A 124 17.79 -10.54 -7.00
CA LEU A 124 17.55 -11.84 -7.64
C LEU A 124 18.36 -11.92 -8.93
N VAL A 125 19.24 -12.92 -9.03
CA VAL A 125 20.16 -13.11 -10.16
C VAL A 125 19.84 -14.44 -10.84
N GLU A 126 19.61 -14.41 -12.14
CA GLU A 126 19.41 -15.63 -12.95
C GLU A 126 20.68 -16.48 -13.03
N ASP A 127 20.57 -17.80 -13.23
CA ASP A 127 21.69 -18.67 -13.56
C ASP A 127 21.90 -18.81 -15.08
N THR A 128 22.74 -19.75 -15.53
CA THR A 128 23.00 -20.02 -16.95
C THR A 128 22.09 -21.09 -17.56
N SER A 129 21.00 -21.47 -16.89
CA SER A 129 20.03 -22.45 -17.40
C SER A 129 19.21 -21.83 -18.54
N ASN A 130 18.84 -22.63 -19.55
CA ASN A 130 17.82 -22.22 -20.53
C ASN A 130 16.42 -22.58 -20.03
N ASN A 131 15.93 -21.83 -19.04
CA ASN A 131 14.64 -22.09 -18.41
C ASN A 131 14.10 -20.85 -17.65
N SER A 132 13.14 -21.05 -16.76
CA SER A 132 12.65 -20.02 -15.83
C SER A 132 13.65 -19.73 -14.71
N HIS A 133 13.64 -18.49 -14.19
CA HIS A 133 14.52 -18.03 -13.11
C HIS A 133 13.71 -17.26 -12.05
N PHE A 134 13.61 -17.78 -10.83
CA PHE A 134 12.72 -17.20 -9.82
C PHE A 134 13.09 -17.53 -8.37
N VAL A 135 12.54 -16.73 -7.46
CA VAL A 135 12.31 -17.12 -6.06
C VAL A 135 10.85 -17.52 -5.87
N ALA A 136 10.57 -18.41 -4.93
CA ALA A 136 9.25 -18.96 -4.70
C ALA A 136 8.89 -18.93 -3.23
N ARG A 137 7.68 -18.43 -2.94
CA ARG A 137 7.00 -18.71 -1.68
C ARG A 137 5.80 -19.58 -1.96
N THR A 138 5.85 -20.81 -1.45
CA THR A 138 4.81 -21.81 -1.66
C THR A 138 4.17 -22.22 -0.35
N GLY A 139 2.94 -22.75 -0.41
CA GLY A 139 2.30 -23.40 0.72
C GLY A 139 1.52 -22.46 1.65
N THR A 140 1.30 -21.20 1.27
CA THR A 140 0.44 -20.32 2.06
C THR A 140 -1.01 -20.79 1.94
N GLN A 141 -1.66 -21.09 3.06
CA GLN A 141 -3.02 -21.61 3.05
C GLN A 141 -4.03 -20.49 2.84
N ILE A 142 -4.82 -20.59 1.77
CA ILE A 142 -5.92 -19.66 1.45
C ILE A 142 -7.19 -20.46 1.19
N ALA A 143 -8.30 -20.02 1.78
CA ALA A 143 -9.60 -20.66 1.58
C ALA A 143 -10.15 -20.40 0.16
N ALA A 144 -10.88 -21.38 -0.40
CA ALA A 144 -11.56 -21.20 -1.69
C ALA A 144 -12.51 -20.00 -1.68
N GLY A 145 -12.64 -19.37 -2.84
CA GLY A 145 -13.48 -18.18 -3.04
C GLY A 145 -12.89 -16.91 -2.44
N THR A 146 -11.75 -16.98 -1.73
CA THR A 146 -11.10 -15.82 -1.13
C THR A 146 -10.37 -15.03 -2.20
N SER A 147 -10.71 -13.74 -2.33
CA SER A 147 -9.87 -12.79 -3.07
C SER A 147 -8.55 -12.61 -2.33
N VAL A 148 -7.45 -12.60 -3.05
CA VAL A 148 -6.10 -12.49 -2.50
C VAL A 148 -5.27 -11.57 -3.39
N THR A 149 -4.42 -10.76 -2.78
CA THR A 149 -3.56 -9.80 -3.45
C THR A 149 -2.11 -10.05 -3.09
N ALA A 150 -1.29 -10.37 -4.08
CA ALA A 150 0.17 -10.44 -3.98
C ALA A 150 0.75 -9.11 -4.48
N SER A 151 1.68 -8.51 -3.74
CA SER A 151 2.41 -7.32 -4.17
C SER A 151 3.89 -7.41 -3.79
N ILE A 152 4.74 -6.74 -4.56
CA ILE A 152 6.19 -6.71 -4.35
C ILE A 152 6.77 -5.44 -4.99
N PHE A 153 7.77 -4.85 -4.35
CA PHE A 153 8.54 -3.76 -4.94
C PHE A 153 9.65 -4.35 -5.79
N VAL A 154 9.75 -3.89 -7.03
CA VAL A 154 10.75 -4.34 -7.99
C VAL A 154 11.40 -3.14 -8.65
N LYS A 155 12.71 -3.21 -8.81
CA LYS A 155 13.51 -2.24 -9.54
C LYS A 155 14.41 -2.97 -10.52
N ALA A 156 14.52 -2.45 -11.74
CA ALA A 156 15.43 -2.99 -12.73
C ALA A 156 16.86 -2.92 -12.20
N ALA A 157 17.60 -4.03 -12.34
CA ALA A 157 19.05 -4.01 -12.33
C ALA A 157 19.52 -4.06 -13.79
N GLU A 158 20.03 -5.19 -14.25
CA GLU A 158 20.35 -5.42 -15.65
C GLU A 158 19.13 -5.87 -16.46
N ARG A 159 18.14 -6.51 -15.83
CA ARG A 159 16.90 -6.95 -16.49
C ARG A 159 15.81 -5.90 -16.33
N ARG A 160 15.06 -5.68 -17.42
CA ARG A 160 13.94 -4.75 -17.52
C ARG A 160 12.61 -5.36 -17.12
N TRP A 161 12.41 -6.64 -17.46
CA TRP A 161 11.11 -7.28 -17.33
C TRP A 161 11.05 -8.11 -16.05
N PHE A 162 9.96 -7.90 -15.32
CA PHE A 162 9.59 -8.69 -14.16
C PHE A 162 8.32 -9.48 -14.48
N ALA A 163 8.23 -10.71 -14.00
CA ALA A 163 6.98 -11.45 -14.00
C ALA A 163 6.59 -11.86 -12.58
N LEU A 164 5.34 -11.59 -12.22
CA LEU A 164 4.74 -12.16 -11.01
C LEU A 164 3.89 -13.36 -11.43
N VAL A 165 4.40 -14.55 -11.15
CA VAL A 165 3.64 -15.78 -11.32
C VAL A 165 2.94 -16.11 -10.02
N THR A 166 1.67 -16.49 -10.08
CA THR A 166 0.94 -17.05 -8.95
C THR A 166 0.35 -18.39 -9.33
N ALA A 167 0.15 -19.27 -8.35
CA ALA A 167 -0.57 -20.53 -8.56
C ALA A 167 -1.48 -20.81 -7.37
N ASP A 168 -2.64 -21.38 -7.66
CA ASP A 168 -3.56 -21.89 -6.66
C ASP A 168 -3.30 -23.37 -6.35
N SER A 169 -4.15 -23.99 -5.54
CA SER A 169 -4.00 -25.37 -5.12
C SER A 169 -4.29 -26.39 -6.23
N ALA A 170 -4.82 -25.96 -7.38
CA ALA A 170 -4.96 -26.79 -8.56
C ALA A 170 -3.71 -26.76 -9.47
N ASN A 171 -2.63 -26.09 -9.03
CA ASN A 171 -1.44 -25.80 -9.84
C ASN A 171 -1.76 -25.04 -11.14
N ALA A 172 -2.80 -24.21 -11.12
CA ALA A 172 -3.08 -23.31 -12.24
C ALA A 172 -2.16 -22.08 -12.16
N PHE A 173 -1.11 -22.06 -12.98
CA PHE A 173 -0.15 -20.96 -13.05
C PHE A 173 -0.71 -19.78 -13.85
N ARG A 174 -0.60 -18.59 -13.27
CA ARG A 174 -1.03 -17.32 -13.87
C ARG A 174 0.14 -16.36 -13.83
N THR A 175 0.45 -15.75 -14.96
CA THR A 175 1.62 -14.88 -15.10
C THR A 175 1.19 -13.49 -15.53
N SER A 176 1.64 -12.49 -14.79
CA SER A 176 1.54 -11.08 -15.15
C SER A 176 2.94 -10.53 -15.38
N TYR A 177 3.15 -9.88 -16.53
CA TYR A 177 4.41 -9.28 -16.92
C TYR A 177 4.38 -7.77 -16.67
N PHE A 178 5.51 -7.24 -16.22
CA PHE A 178 5.68 -5.86 -15.80
C PHE A 178 6.93 -5.29 -16.45
N ASP A 179 6.76 -4.18 -17.14
CA ASP A 179 7.85 -3.44 -17.77
C ASP A 179 8.39 -2.37 -16.82
N LEU A 180 9.57 -2.60 -16.25
CA LEU A 180 10.17 -1.68 -15.27
C LEU A 180 10.85 -0.48 -15.93
N GLN A 181 11.01 -0.45 -17.26
CA GLN A 181 11.55 0.72 -17.95
C GLN A 181 10.46 1.74 -18.24
N THR A 182 9.28 1.28 -18.67
CA THR A 182 8.15 2.16 -19.01
C THR A 182 7.13 2.30 -17.89
N GLY A 183 7.17 1.44 -16.88
CA GLY A 183 6.19 1.42 -15.79
C GLY A 183 4.81 0.97 -16.26
N THR A 184 4.75 0.04 -17.21
CA THR A 184 3.49 -0.42 -17.82
C THR A 184 3.34 -1.94 -17.71
N LEU A 185 2.10 -2.43 -17.79
CA LEU A 185 1.83 -3.86 -17.88
C LEU A 185 2.28 -4.41 -19.24
N GLY A 186 2.83 -5.62 -19.22
CA GLY A 186 2.95 -6.47 -20.40
C GLY A 186 1.73 -7.37 -20.55
N VAL A 187 1.95 -8.61 -20.98
CA VAL A 187 0.92 -9.64 -21.02
C VAL A 187 0.42 -9.94 -19.60
N VAL A 188 -0.89 -10.12 -19.46
CA VAL A 188 -1.54 -10.57 -18.22
C VAL A 188 -2.38 -11.79 -18.58
N SER A 189 -2.16 -12.93 -17.89
CA SER A 189 -2.95 -14.15 -18.10
C SER A 189 -4.46 -13.86 -18.02
N GLN A 190 -5.21 -14.36 -19.00
CA GLN A 190 -6.66 -14.16 -19.11
C GLN A 190 -7.45 -15.39 -18.63
N GLY A 191 -8.77 -15.23 -18.45
CA GLY A 191 -9.69 -16.35 -18.20
C GLY A 191 -9.84 -16.78 -16.73
N TYR A 192 -9.28 -16.02 -15.79
CA TYR A 192 -9.39 -16.30 -14.36
C TYR A 192 -10.13 -15.19 -13.62
N ALA A 193 -11.12 -15.58 -12.80
CA ALA A 193 -11.95 -14.65 -12.06
C ALA A 193 -11.12 -13.74 -11.16
N GLY A 194 -11.29 -12.43 -11.34
CA GLY A 194 -10.65 -11.40 -10.52
C GLY A 194 -9.15 -11.25 -10.73
N HIS A 195 -8.53 -11.87 -11.74
CA HIS A 195 -7.10 -11.73 -12.03
C HIS A 195 -6.80 -10.33 -12.59
N VAL A 196 -6.33 -9.43 -11.73
CA VAL A 196 -6.05 -8.03 -12.06
C VAL A 196 -4.61 -7.72 -11.66
N ALA A 197 -3.79 -7.33 -12.63
CA ALA A 197 -2.42 -6.87 -12.40
C ALA A 197 -2.39 -5.34 -12.34
N GLN A 198 -1.51 -4.78 -11.51
CA GLN A 198 -1.25 -3.34 -11.42
C GLN A 198 0.25 -3.08 -11.26
N ILE A 199 0.71 -1.96 -11.79
CA ILE A 199 2.06 -1.44 -11.60
C ILE A 199 1.96 0.02 -11.19
N VAL A 200 2.57 0.37 -10.07
CA VAL A 200 2.52 1.74 -9.51
C VAL A 200 3.95 2.18 -9.20
N ALA A 201 4.32 3.37 -9.67
CA ALA A 201 5.64 3.94 -9.35
C ALA A 201 5.78 4.17 -7.84
N ALA A 202 6.93 3.80 -7.28
CA ALA A 202 7.27 3.96 -5.86
C ALA A 202 8.50 4.87 -5.64
N GLY A 203 8.87 5.66 -6.66
CA GLY A 203 10.02 6.56 -6.62
C GLY A 203 11.36 5.85 -6.82
N ASN A 204 12.41 6.61 -7.16
CA ASN A 204 13.78 6.12 -7.27
C ASN A 204 13.97 4.87 -8.17
N GLY A 205 13.14 4.71 -9.20
CA GLY A 205 13.16 3.56 -10.13
C GLY A 205 12.50 2.29 -9.59
N TRP A 206 11.89 2.34 -8.40
CA TRP A 206 11.08 1.27 -7.86
C TRP A 206 9.64 1.34 -8.39
N TYR A 207 9.06 0.17 -8.63
CA TYR A 207 7.64 -0.02 -8.89
C TYR A 207 7.07 -1.03 -7.90
N ARG A 208 5.88 -0.76 -7.36
CA ARG A 208 5.08 -1.78 -6.69
C ARG A 208 4.24 -2.50 -7.74
N CYS A 209 4.58 -3.75 -8.00
CA CYS A 209 3.84 -4.63 -8.88
C CYS A 209 2.88 -5.48 -8.03
N SER A 210 1.63 -5.60 -8.44
CA SER A 210 0.64 -6.42 -7.72
C SER A 210 -0.24 -7.23 -8.65
N VAL A 211 -0.73 -8.36 -8.14
CA VAL A 211 -1.75 -9.21 -8.76
C VAL A 211 -2.80 -9.53 -7.70
N THR A 212 -4.04 -9.17 -7.98
CA THR A 212 -5.22 -9.64 -7.24
C THR A 212 -5.83 -10.80 -8.02
N GLN A 213 -6.29 -11.85 -7.34
CA GLN A 213 -7.09 -12.92 -7.94
C GLN A 213 -7.93 -13.64 -6.89
N THR A 214 -8.87 -14.49 -7.33
CA THR A 214 -9.63 -15.35 -6.43
C THR A 214 -8.98 -16.74 -6.34
N GLN A 215 -8.78 -17.24 -5.12
CA GLN A 215 -8.41 -18.64 -4.88
C GLN A 215 -9.56 -19.54 -5.36
N ALA A 216 -9.40 -20.18 -6.51
CA ALA A 216 -10.48 -20.92 -7.15
C ALA A 216 -10.72 -22.32 -6.53
N ALA A 217 -9.67 -23.00 -6.08
CA ALA A 217 -9.74 -24.37 -5.61
C ALA A 217 -9.94 -24.48 -4.09
N ALA A 218 -10.78 -25.44 -3.67
CA ALA A 218 -11.09 -25.72 -2.26
C ALA A 218 -9.83 -26.19 -1.52
N SER A 219 -9.52 -25.50 -0.41
CA SER A 219 -8.38 -25.72 0.49
C SER A 219 -7.05 -25.96 -0.22
N GLY A 220 -6.18 -24.96 -0.26
CA GLY A 220 -4.77 -25.29 -0.41
C GLY A 220 -3.84 -24.13 -0.70
N ASN A 221 -2.66 -24.55 -1.13
CA ASN A 221 -1.49 -23.71 -1.30
C ASN A 221 -1.76 -22.60 -2.32
N PHE A 222 -1.62 -21.35 -1.88
CA PHE A 222 -1.37 -20.22 -2.74
C PHE A 222 0.15 -20.01 -2.83
N ASN A 223 0.64 -19.94 -4.06
CA ASN A 223 2.06 -19.85 -4.34
C ASN A 223 2.35 -18.56 -5.11
N VAL A 224 3.49 -17.94 -4.82
CA VAL A 224 3.98 -16.72 -5.47
C VAL A 224 5.40 -16.96 -5.96
N TYR A 225 5.66 -16.65 -7.23
CA TYR A 225 6.97 -16.79 -7.86
C TYR A 225 7.42 -15.48 -8.52
N PRO A 226 8.02 -14.55 -7.77
CA PRO A 226 8.71 -13.40 -8.34
C PRO A 226 9.83 -13.89 -9.27
N SER A 227 9.72 -13.56 -10.55
CA SER A 227 10.56 -14.12 -11.61
C SER A 227 11.28 -13.04 -12.41
N VAL A 228 12.54 -13.31 -12.73
CA VAL A 228 13.29 -12.55 -13.75
C VAL A 228 12.89 -13.10 -15.11
N VAL A 229 12.59 -12.22 -16.06
CA VAL A 229 12.27 -12.62 -17.44
C VAL A 229 13.01 -11.75 -18.46
N SER A 230 13.32 -12.33 -19.61
CA SER A 230 14.08 -11.64 -20.66
C SER A 230 13.22 -10.69 -21.50
N ALA A 231 11.93 -10.99 -21.66
CA ALA A 231 11.00 -10.23 -22.48
C ALA A 231 9.55 -10.45 -22.02
N ASN A 232 8.65 -9.61 -22.55
CA ASN A 232 7.22 -9.78 -22.39
C ASN A 232 6.75 -11.15 -22.92
N GLY A 233 6.04 -11.92 -22.10
CA GLY A 233 5.52 -13.24 -22.48
C GLY A 233 6.55 -14.38 -22.47
N ALA A 234 7.81 -14.12 -22.12
CA ALA A 234 8.85 -15.15 -22.06
C ALA A 234 8.91 -15.80 -20.67
N THR A 235 8.56 -17.08 -20.57
CA THR A 235 8.67 -17.88 -19.33
C THR A 235 9.99 -18.64 -19.21
N SER A 236 10.78 -18.69 -20.29
CA SER A 236 12.04 -19.43 -20.38
C SER A 236 13.01 -18.70 -21.30
N TYR A 237 14.28 -18.65 -20.91
CA TYR A 237 15.36 -18.14 -21.74
C TYR A 237 16.70 -18.63 -21.18
N LEU A 238 17.78 -18.47 -21.96
CA LEU A 238 19.14 -18.70 -21.48
C LEU A 238 19.59 -17.49 -20.66
N GLY A 239 19.68 -17.66 -19.34
CA GLY A 239 20.26 -16.66 -18.47
C GLY A 239 21.78 -16.56 -18.61
N ASP A 240 22.35 -15.46 -18.13
CA ASP A 240 23.79 -15.18 -18.22
C ASP A 240 24.56 -15.44 -16.91
N GLY A 241 23.88 -15.81 -15.83
CA GLY A 241 24.49 -16.03 -14.52
C GLY A 241 24.79 -14.77 -13.70
N ALA A 242 24.43 -13.57 -14.17
CA ALA A 242 24.83 -12.30 -13.57
C ALA A 242 23.73 -11.23 -13.51
N SER A 243 22.86 -11.21 -14.52
CA SER A 243 21.79 -10.23 -14.68
C SER A 243 20.61 -10.52 -13.75
N GLY A 244 19.92 -9.47 -13.32
CA GLY A 244 18.84 -9.64 -12.35
C GLY A 244 17.90 -8.47 -12.15
N LEU A 245 17.19 -8.54 -11.04
CA LEU A 245 16.23 -7.54 -10.54
C LEU A 245 16.47 -7.30 -9.05
N TYR A 246 16.21 -6.08 -8.59
CA TYR A 246 16.13 -5.80 -7.16
C TYR A 246 14.70 -6.02 -6.67
N LEU A 247 14.55 -6.68 -5.52
CA LEU A 247 13.28 -7.04 -4.89
C LEU A 247 13.22 -6.51 -3.46
N TRP A 248 12.03 -6.08 -3.03
CA TRP A 248 11.78 -5.68 -1.64
C TRP A 248 10.30 -5.77 -1.27
N GLY A 249 9.99 -5.97 0.01
CA GLY A 249 8.64 -5.80 0.57
C GLY A 249 7.56 -6.67 -0.07
N ALA A 250 7.84 -7.97 -0.29
CA ALA A 250 6.83 -8.91 -0.75
C ALA A 250 5.71 -9.06 0.29
N GLN A 251 4.46 -8.97 -0.19
CA GLN A 251 3.27 -9.01 0.63
C GLN A 251 2.16 -9.84 -0.02
N LEU A 252 1.54 -10.71 0.76
CA LEU A 252 0.34 -11.46 0.36
C LEU A 252 -0.75 -11.22 1.39
N GLU A 253 -1.89 -10.68 0.95
CA GLU A 253 -3.01 -10.30 1.80
C GLU A 253 -4.30 -10.92 1.27
N THR A 254 -5.22 -11.28 2.16
CA THR A 254 -6.59 -11.58 1.75
C THR A 254 -7.35 -10.27 1.47
N GLY A 255 -8.21 -10.30 0.46
CA GLY A 255 -8.89 -9.14 -0.09
C GLY A 255 -8.23 -8.59 -1.36
N ALA A 256 -8.87 -7.57 -1.93
CA ALA A 256 -8.46 -6.94 -3.19
C ALA A 256 -7.63 -5.66 -3.01
N ALA A 257 -7.43 -5.21 -1.77
CA ALA A 257 -6.71 -3.98 -1.48
C ALA A 257 -5.20 -4.24 -1.46
N VAL A 258 -4.43 -3.36 -2.10
CA VAL A 258 -2.97 -3.28 -1.94
C VAL A 258 -2.71 -2.32 -0.78
N SER A 259 -2.62 -2.84 0.45
CA SER A 259 -2.43 -1.99 1.63
C SER A 259 -0.98 -1.54 1.79
N SER A 260 -0.71 -0.61 2.70
CA SER A 260 0.67 -0.23 3.07
C SER A 260 1.51 -1.46 3.43
N VAL A 261 2.82 -1.39 3.17
CA VAL A 261 3.72 -2.53 3.46
C VAL A 261 3.66 -2.88 4.94
N ILE A 262 3.50 -4.16 5.23
CA ILE A 262 3.58 -4.76 6.54
C ILE A 262 4.85 -5.61 6.52
N PRO A 263 5.99 -5.08 7.03
CA PRO A 263 7.22 -5.83 7.08
C PRO A 263 7.06 -7.10 7.92
N THR A 264 7.58 -8.19 7.40
CA THR A 264 7.65 -9.48 8.08
C THR A 264 9.09 -9.98 8.09
N GLU A 265 9.45 -10.65 9.18
CA GLU A 265 10.66 -11.46 9.31
C GLU A 265 10.22 -12.94 9.34
N ALA A 266 10.52 -13.71 10.38
CA ALA A 266 10.29 -15.15 10.39
C ALA A 266 8.83 -15.63 10.18
N ALA A 267 7.83 -14.76 10.39
CA ALA A 267 6.41 -15.14 10.34
C ALA A 267 5.50 -14.01 9.83
N ALA A 268 4.25 -14.37 9.54
CA ALA A 268 3.20 -13.44 9.17
C ALA A 268 2.95 -12.40 10.28
N VAL A 269 2.66 -11.15 9.88
CA VAL A 269 2.40 -10.03 10.80
C VAL A 269 1.11 -9.33 10.39
N THR A 270 0.34 -8.93 11.40
CA THR A 270 -0.91 -8.17 11.24
C THR A 270 -0.69 -6.71 11.62
N ARG A 271 -1.04 -5.80 10.72
CA ARG A 271 -1.24 -4.38 11.02
C ARG A 271 -2.68 -4.19 11.50
N ALA A 272 -2.85 -3.58 12.67
CA ALA A 272 -4.16 -3.25 13.22
C ALA A 272 -4.87 -2.18 12.37
N ALA A 273 -6.21 -2.17 12.45
CA ALA A 273 -7.01 -1.13 11.80
C ALA A 273 -6.73 0.25 12.41
N ASP A 274 -6.76 1.29 11.58
CA ASP A 274 -6.86 2.66 12.05
C ASP A 274 -8.31 2.96 12.45
N LEU A 275 -8.51 3.33 13.71
CA LEU A 275 -9.80 3.77 14.22
C LEU A 275 -9.71 5.27 14.50
N ALA A 276 -10.24 6.07 13.59
CA ALA A 276 -10.24 7.53 13.71
C ALA A 276 -11.65 8.07 13.94
N SER A 277 -11.76 9.08 14.79
CA SER A 277 -13.02 9.78 15.04
C SER A 277 -12.79 11.23 15.39
N VAL A 278 -13.85 12.04 15.29
CA VAL A 278 -13.85 13.42 15.76
C VAL A 278 -15.09 13.70 16.59
N ALA A 279 -14.94 14.47 17.67
CA ALA A 279 -16.07 14.83 18.51
C ALA A 279 -16.94 15.91 17.84
N VAL A 280 -18.22 15.61 17.65
CA VAL A 280 -19.21 16.47 17.01
C VAL A 280 -20.35 16.72 18.00
N ALA A 281 -20.81 17.97 18.13
CA ALA A 281 -21.96 18.30 18.97
C ALA A 281 -23.27 17.75 18.38
N ALA A 282 -24.30 17.58 19.22
CA ALA A 282 -25.62 17.20 18.73
C ALA A 282 -26.15 18.26 17.76
N GLY A 283 -26.73 17.86 16.63
CA GLY A 283 -27.21 18.79 15.60
C GLY A 283 -27.46 18.12 14.26
N SER A 284 -27.72 18.92 13.23
CA SER A 284 -27.83 18.46 11.85
C SER A 284 -26.78 19.17 10.99
N TYR A 285 -26.04 18.39 10.20
CA TYR A 285 -24.89 18.88 9.46
C TYR A 285 -24.87 18.38 8.01
N ASP A 286 -24.30 19.20 7.12
CA ASP A 286 -23.82 18.72 5.83
C ASP A 286 -22.36 18.30 5.96
N LEU A 287 -22.07 17.04 5.64
CA LEU A 287 -20.75 16.44 5.75
C LEU A 287 -20.07 16.44 4.40
N ARG A 288 -18.90 17.07 4.28
CA ARG A 288 -18.05 16.97 3.09
C ARG A 288 -16.77 16.22 3.41
N ARG A 289 -16.51 15.19 2.62
CA ARG A 289 -15.30 14.38 2.63
C ARG A 289 -14.61 14.50 1.28
N VAL A 290 -13.30 14.72 1.26
CA VAL A 290 -12.48 14.68 0.04
C VAL A 290 -11.37 13.67 0.24
N ASP A 291 -11.33 12.65 -0.61
CA ASP A 291 -10.31 11.61 -0.61
C ASP A 291 -9.86 11.30 -2.05
N ALA A 292 -9.01 10.28 -2.22
CA ALA A 292 -8.49 9.87 -3.52
C ALA A 292 -9.58 9.45 -4.53
N ALA A 293 -10.78 9.08 -4.08
CA ALA A 293 -11.90 8.74 -4.96
C ALA A 293 -12.71 9.99 -5.39
N GLY A 294 -12.50 11.12 -4.72
CA GLY A 294 -13.14 12.40 -5.06
C GLY A 294 -13.79 13.08 -3.85
N THR A 295 -14.77 13.94 -4.14
CA THR A 295 -15.54 14.66 -3.11
C THR A 295 -16.89 14.00 -2.91
N THR A 296 -17.20 13.64 -1.66
CA THR A 296 -18.53 13.16 -1.25
C THR A 296 -19.16 14.19 -0.32
N VAL A 297 -20.43 14.53 -0.58
CA VAL A 297 -21.24 15.39 0.30
C VAL A 297 -22.49 14.63 0.75
N THR A 298 -22.69 14.54 2.05
CA THR A 298 -23.89 13.96 2.66
C THR A 298 -24.63 15.06 3.43
N LYS A 299 -25.83 15.42 2.96
CA LYS A 299 -26.58 16.56 3.50
C LYS A 299 -27.51 16.16 4.65
N GLY A 300 -27.76 17.09 5.58
CA GLY A 300 -28.79 16.96 6.61
C GLY A 300 -28.60 15.82 7.60
N VAL A 301 -27.35 15.40 7.86
CA VAL A 301 -27.04 14.30 8.77
C VAL A 301 -27.34 14.73 10.20
N ALA A 302 -28.40 14.17 10.80
CA ALA A 302 -28.66 14.31 12.22
C ALA A 302 -27.63 13.51 13.03
N HIS A 303 -26.91 14.17 13.93
CA HIS A 303 -25.90 13.58 14.79
C HIS A 303 -26.32 13.76 16.26
N PRO A 304 -26.34 12.70 17.08
CA PRO A 304 -26.78 12.77 18.49
C PRO A 304 -25.78 13.47 19.42
N GLY A 305 -24.59 13.82 18.90
CA GLY A 305 -23.46 14.27 19.68
C GLY A 305 -22.49 13.12 20.01
N GLY A 306 -21.21 13.43 20.20
CA GLY A 306 -20.18 12.44 20.48
C GLY A 306 -19.27 12.15 19.28
N ALA A 307 -18.74 10.94 19.19
CA ALA A 307 -17.75 10.58 18.18
C ALA A 307 -18.38 10.32 16.80
N LEU A 308 -17.95 11.09 15.80
CA LEU A 308 -18.17 10.81 14.38
C LEU A 308 -16.98 10.02 13.85
N THR A 309 -17.21 8.78 13.42
CA THR A 309 -16.17 7.93 12.82
C THR A 309 -15.68 8.48 11.49
N ILE A 310 -14.36 8.50 11.31
CA ILE A 310 -13.70 8.84 10.05
C ILE A 310 -13.39 7.54 9.32
N GLY A 311 -14.04 7.32 8.18
CA GLY A 311 -13.84 6.10 7.38
C GLY A 311 -12.45 5.98 6.76
N ALA A 312 -12.06 4.75 6.44
CA ALA A 312 -10.79 4.40 5.81
C ALA A 312 -10.57 5.11 4.45
N GLY A 313 -9.32 5.22 4.03
CA GLY A 313 -8.87 5.84 2.78
C GLY A 313 -7.78 6.87 3.00
N SER A 314 -7.34 7.48 1.89
CA SER A 314 -6.45 8.65 1.89
C SER A 314 -7.28 9.92 1.97
N LEU A 315 -7.50 10.42 3.18
CA LEU A 315 -8.37 11.56 3.44
C LEU A 315 -7.60 12.88 3.29
N TYR A 316 -8.02 13.71 2.35
CA TYR A 316 -7.48 15.06 2.16
C TYR A 316 -8.22 16.08 3.02
N LEU A 317 -9.54 15.98 3.10
CA LEU A 317 -10.37 16.94 3.82
C LEU A 317 -11.60 16.29 4.44
N LEU A 318 -11.90 16.68 5.68
CA LEU A 318 -13.18 16.45 6.35
C LEU A 318 -13.72 17.79 6.84
N SER A 319 -14.96 18.13 6.49
CA SER A 319 -15.61 19.34 6.99
C SER A 319 -17.09 19.12 7.26
N LEU A 320 -17.60 19.71 8.34
CA LEU A 320 -19.02 19.76 8.67
C LEU A 320 -19.49 21.21 8.54
N TYR A 321 -20.64 21.40 7.92
CA TYR A 321 -21.33 22.68 7.86
C TYR A 321 -22.70 22.55 8.55
N PRO A 322 -23.32 23.65 8.99
CA PRO A 322 -24.74 23.64 9.33
C PRO A 322 -25.55 23.04 8.17
N ALA A 323 -26.59 22.25 8.48
CA ALA A 323 -27.42 21.63 7.46
C ALA A 323 -28.01 22.66 6.47
N GLY A 324 -27.92 22.36 5.17
CA GLY A 324 -28.38 23.21 4.08
C GLY A 324 -27.35 24.22 3.55
N ALA A 325 -26.11 24.19 4.05
CA ALA A 325 -25.05 25.09 3.61
C ALA A 325 -24.23 24.56 2.42
N LEU A 326 -24.19 23.23 2.20
CA LEU A 326 -23.56 22.58 1.04
C LEU A 326 -24.57 22.17 -0.03
#